data_AF-A0A4E9EZ89-F1
#
_entry.id   AF-A0A4E9EZ89-F1
#
_cell.length_a   1.000
_cell.length_b   1.000
_cell.length_c   1.000
_cell.angle_alpha   90.00
_cell.angle_beta   90.00
_cell.angle_gamma   90.00
#
_symmetry.space_group_name_H-M   'P 1'
#
loop_
_entity.id
_entity.type
_entity.pdbx_description
1 polymer ?
#
loop_
_entity_poly.entity_id
_entity_poly.type
_entity_poly.pdbx_seq_one_letter_code
_entity_poly.pdbx_strand_id
1 'polypeptide(L)'
;MSRNIIKRGYTIVTVAQLSLSFIALFISSFIWNNGDVYIQLGYNGYGWQTLIIACLFIILIINLISSLTQLSGTNIFQEYGKFKLLIIYGFCSLMTIIAAALETWNCKLAANAENNILHPRFVITAVLTWLLVLSHVIMILIILLI
;
A
#
# COMPACT_ATOMS: atom_id res chain seq x y z
N MET A 1 6.17 26.91 15.28
CA MET A 1 5.93 26.78 13.82
C MET A 1 6.24 25.37 13.30
N SER A 2 7.40 24.78 13.63
CA SER A 2 7.84 23.45 13.14
C SER A 2 6.83 22.31 13.35
N ARG A 3 6.26 22.13 14.56
CA ARG A 3 5.33 21.02 14.86
C ARG A 3 4.09 20.97 13.95
N ASN A 4 3.58 22.13 13.52
CA ASN A 4 2.40 22.17 12.63
C ASN A 4 2.75 21.74 11.21
N ILE A 5 3.96 22.03 10.73
CA ILE A 5 4.44 21.59 9.41
C ILE A 5 4.59 20.07 9.39
N ILE A 6 5.20 19.50 10.42
CA ILE A 6 5.41 18.04 10.51
C ILE A 6 4.07 17.31 10.63
N LYS A 7 3.12 17.83 11.42
CA LYS A 7 1.74 17.30 11.48
C LYS A 7 1.02 17.33 10.13
N ARG A 8 1.15 18.42 9.36
CA ARG A 8 0.58 18.49 8.00
C ARG A 8 1.24 17.47 7.07
N GLY A 9 2.56 17.29 7.19
CA GLY A 9 3.30 16.26 6.46
C GLY A 9 2.75 14.86 6.75
N TYR A 10 2.51 14.53 8.02
CA TYR A 10 1.87 13.27 8.41
C TYR A 10 0.54 13.06 7.68
N THR A 11 -0.36 14.04 7.73
CA THR A 11 -1.68 13.94 7.07
C THR A 11 -1.58 13.74 5.57
N ILE A 12 -0.72 14.51 4.89
CA ILE A 12 -0.51 14.40 3.44
C ILE A 12 -0.01 13.00 3.08
N VAL A 13 0.95 12.47 3.83
CA VAL A 13 1.50 11.13 3.58
C VAL A 13 0.46 10.05 3.87
N THR A 14 -0.35 10.15 4.93
CA THR A 14 -1.43 9.18 5.19
C THR A 14 -2.45 9.14 4.05
N VAL A 15 -2.87 10.32 3.56
CA VAL A 15 -3.82 10.39 2.43
C VAL A 15 -3.22 9.79 1.16
N ALA A 16 -1.96 10.11 0.87
CA ALA A 16 -1.26 9.52 -0.28
C ALA A 16 -1.15 7.99 -0.15
N GLN A 17 -0.80 7.48 1.04
CA GLN A 17 -0.75 6.04 1.32
C GLN A 17 -2.11 5.37 1.13
N LEU A 18 -3.19 5.99 1.62
CA LEU A 18 -4.54 5.51 1.43
C LEU A 18 -4.87 5.37 -0.05
N SER A 19 -4.65 6.44 -0.84
CA SER A 19 -4.90 6.44 -2.28
C SER A 19 -4.05 5.40 -3.02
N LEU A 20 -2.75 5.33 -2.75
CA LEU A 20 -1.84 4.37 -3.36
C LEU A 20 -2.25 2.92 -3.05
N SER A 21 -2.55 2.62 -1.78
CA SER A 21 -3.01 1.28 -1.38
C SER A 21 -4.35 0.91 -2.01
N PHE A 22 -5.28 1.86 -2.13
CA PHE A 22 -6.57 1.62 -2.76
C PHE A 22 -6.43 1.33 -4.25
N ILE A 23 -5.68 2.16 -4.98
CA ILE A 23 -5.47 1.98 -6.43
C ILE A 23 -4.69 0.68 -6.69
N ALA A 24 -3.65 0.39 -5.91
CA ALA A 24 -2.90 -0.86 -6.03
C ALA A 24 -3.80 -2.08 -5.76
N LEU A 25 -4.61 -2.05 -4.70
CA LEU A 25 -5.54 -3.13 -4.38
C LEU A 25 -6.57 -3.33 -5.50
N PHE A 26 -7.14 -2.24 -6.00
CA PHE A 26 -8.10 -2.26 -7.12
C PHE A 26 -7.48 -2.91 -8.36
N ILE A 27 -6.33 -2.41 -8.82
CA ILE A 27 -5.65 -2.96 -9.99
C ILE A 27 -5.24 -4.42 -9.77
N SER A 28 -4.79 -4.78 -8.57
CA SER A 28 -4.41 -6.16 -8.24
C SER A 28 -5.58 -7.14 -8.11
N SER A 29 -6.82 -6.65 -7.95
CA SER A 29 -8.00 -7.49 -7.74
C SER A 29 -8.87 -7.62 -8.99
N PHE A 30 -8.90 -6.58 -9.82
CA PHE A 30 -9.76 -6.53 -11.01
C PHE A 30 -8.97 -6.90 -12.27
N ILE A 31 -9.60 -7.67 -13.16
CA ILE A 31 -9.11 -8.01 -14.49
C ILE A 31 -10.10 -7.51 -15.52
N TRP A 32 -9.63 -6.71 -16.47
CA TRP A 32 -10.35 -6.38 -17.68
C TRP A 32 -9.92 -7.33 -18.78
N ASN A 33 -10.83 -8.14 -19.29
CA ASN A 33 -10.59 -8.99 -20.44
C ASN A 33 -11.77 -8.87 -21.41
N ASN A 34 -11.51 -8.41 -22.64
CA ASN A 34 -12.53 -8.26 -23.70
C ASN A 34 -13.81 -7.50 -23.30
N GLY A 35 -13.70 -6.53 -22.38
CA GLY A 35 -14.83 -5.74 -21.89
C GLY A 35 -15.46 -6.26 -20.59
N ASP A 36 -15.17 -7.50 -20.21
CA ASP A 36 -15.63 -8.08 -18.95
C ASP A 36 -14.67 -7.75 -17.80
N VAL A 37 -15.24 -7.49 -16.62
CA VAL A 37 -14.50 -7.20 -15.39
C VAL A 37 -14.65 -8.36 -14.42
N TYR A 38 -13.54 -9.04 -14.12
CA TYR A 38 -13.51 -10.13 -13.15
C TYR A 38 -12.84 -9.69 -11.86
N ILE A 39 -13.42 -10.09 -10.73
CA ILE A 39 -12.76 -10.01 -9.43
C ILE A 39 -12.00 -11.32 -9.23
N GLN A 40 -10.68 -11.25 -9.14
CA GLN A 40 -9.84 -12.43 -8.98
C GLN A 40 -8.89 -12.26 -7.80
N LEU A 41 -9.06 -13.13 -6.80
CA LEU A 41 -8.24 -13.16 -5.59
C LEU A 41 -6.98 -14.02 -5.76
N GLY A 42 -7.01 -15.01 -6.65
CA GLY A 42 -5.89 -15.91 -6.91
C GLY A 42 -5.79 -16.21 -8.40
N TYR A 43 -4.56 -16.27 -8.92
CA TYR A 43 -4.27 -16.35 -10.35
C TYR A 43 -3.58 -17.67 -10.60
N ASN A 44 -4.06 -18.43 -11.56
CA ASN A 44 -3.40 -19.67 -11.93
C ASN A 44 -1.97 -19.36 -12.44
N GLY A 45 -0.96 -20.03 -11.87
CA GLY A 45 0.44 -19.73 -12.12
C GLY A 45 1.05 -18.57 -11.30
N TYR A 46 0.24 -17.77 -10.59
CA TYR A 46 0.72 -16.68 -9.73
C TYR A 46 0.15 -16.81 -8.31
N GLY A 47 0.51 -17.92 -7.64
CA GLY A 47 -0.03 -18.28 -6.32
C GLY A 47 0.20 -17.25 -5.22
N TRP A 48 1.18 -16.36 -5.39
CA TRP A 48 1.47 -15.28 -4.44
C TRP A 48 0.50 -14.10 -4.52
N GLN A 49 -0.34 -13.99 -5.54
CA GLN A 49 -1.21 -12.83 -5.70
C GLN A 49 -2.21 -12.69 -4.55
N THR A 50 -2.75 -13.80 -4.04
CA THR A 50 -3.67 -13.77 -2.89
C THR A 50 -3.02 -13.14 -1.66
N LEU A 51 -1.72 -13.43 -1.45
CA LEU A 51 -0.94 -12.84 -0.36
C LEU A 51 -0.73 -11.33 -0.58
N ILE A 52 -0.42 -10.92 -1.81
CA ILE A 52 -0.26 -9.50 -2.17
C ILE A 52 -1.55 -8.72 -1.90
N ILE A 53 -2.70 -9.25 -2.34
CA ILE A 53 -4.03 -8.67 -2.12
C ILE A 53 -4.32 -8.58 -0.63
N ALA A 54 -4.07 -9.65 0.14
CA ALA A 54 -4.25 -9.64 1.60
C ALA A 54 -3.36 -8.59 2.28
N CYS A 55 -2.11 -8.44 1.83
CA CYS A 55 -1.21 -7.43 2.36
C CYS A 55 -1.73 -6.01 2.09
N LEU A 56 -2.09 -5.72 0.85
CA LEU A 56 -2.63 -4.42 0.44
C LEU A 56 -3.94 -4.09 1.16
N PHE A 57 -4.80 -5.08 1.37
CA PHE A 57 -6.04 -4.90 2.10
C PHE A 57 -5.78 -4.51 3.57
N ILE A 58 -4.89 -5.19 4.27
CA ILE A 58 -4.54 -4.85 5.67
C ILE A 58 -3.94 -3.43 5.74
N ILE A 59 -3.03 -3.08 4.82
CA ILE A 59 -2.44 -1.74 4.75
C ILE A 59 -3.52 -0.68 4.50
N LEU A 60 -4.45 -0.94 3.59
CA LEU A 60 -5.57 -0.05 3.30
C LEU A 60 -6.42 0.21 4.55
N ILE A 61 -6.76 -0.83 5.31
CA ILE A 61 -7.53 -0.69 6.55
C ILE A 61 -6.79 0.16 7.58
N ILE A 62 -5.48 -0.06 7.77
CA ILE A 62 -4.67 0.73 8.70
C ILE A 62 -4.61 2.21 8.27
N ASN A 63 -4.42 2.48 6.98
CA ASN A 63 -4.40 3.84 6.45
C ASN A 63 -5.77 4.51 6.52
N LEU A 64 -6.86 3.74 6.35
CA LEU A 64 -8.22 4.23 6.46
C LEU A 64 -8.53 4.62 7.91
N ILE A 65 -8.25 3.76 8.88
CA ILE A 65 -8.40 4.07 10.31
C ILE A 65 -7.58 5.31 10.65
N SER A 66 -6.31 5.36 10.24
CA SER A 66 -5.43 6.50 10.49
C SER A 66 -5.94 7.80 9.87
N SER A 67 -6.58 7.73 8.70
CA SER A 67 -7.19 8.90 8.05
C SER A 67 -8.47 9.34 8.76
N LEU A 68 -9.34 8.39 9.13
CA LEU A 68 -10.59 8.67 9.85
C LEU A 68 -10.32 9.27 11.23
N THR A 69 -9.36 8.74 11.98
CA THR A 69 -8.96 9.30 13.28
C THR A 69 -8.45 10.74 13.14
N GLN A 70 -7.72 11.06 12.07
CA GLN A 70 -7.30 12.45 11.80
C GLN A 70 -8.48 13.37 11.46
N LEU A 71 -9.44 12.88 10.65
CA LEU A 71 -10.64 13.63 10.30
C LEU A 71 -11.52 13.92 11.52
N SER A 72 -11.55 13.03 12.50
CA SER A 72 -12.23 13.24 13.79
C SER A 72 -11.54 14.29 14.69
N GLY A 73 -10.40 14.85 14.28
CA GLY A 73 -9.63 15.81 15.06
C GLY A 73 -8.80 15.19 16.19
N THR A 74 -8.75 13.87 16.24
CA THR A 74 -8.01 13.13 17.26
C THR A 74 -6.50 13.28 17.06
N ASN A 75 -5.80 13.64 18.14
CA ASN A 75 -4.34 13.70 18.12
C ASN A 75 -3.73 12.30 18.28
N ILE A 76 -3.60 11.56 17.17
CA ILE A 76 -3.09 10.18 17.11
C ILE A 76 -1.79 9.99 17.92
N PHE A 77 -0.87 10.96 17.88
CA PHE A 77 0.39 10.90 18.62
C PHE A 77 0.21 10.87 20.13
N GLN A 78 -0.82 11.57 20.64
CA GLN A 78 -1.13 11.62 22.06
C GLN A 78 -1.87 10.37 22.52
N GLU A 79 -2.74 9.80 21.68
CA GLU A 79 -3.50 8.60 22.03
C GLU A 79 -2.70 7.30 21.93
N TYR A 80 -1.98 7.10 20.82
CA TYR A 80 -1.24 5.86 20.58
C TYR A 80 0.19 5.91 21.15
N GLY A 81 0.78 7.10 21.21
CA GLY A 81 2.19 7.27 21.54
C GLY A 81 3.11 6.88 20.39
N LYS A 82 4.30 7.49 20.37
CA LYS A 82 5.30 7.34 19.30
C LYS A 82 5.71 5.90 19.04
N PHE A 83 5.96 5.12 20.10
CA PHE A 83 6.41 3.73 19.98
C PHE A 83 5.38 2.81 19.31
N LYS A 84 4.09 2.92 19.66
CA LYS A 84 3.03 2.10 19.04
C LYS A 84 2.85 2.45 17.57
N LEU A 85 2.95 3.74 17.21
CA LEU A 85 2.88 4.18 15.82
C LEU A 85 4.05 3.62 15.00
N LEU A 86 5.27 3.62 15.54
CA LEU A 86 6.42 3.01 14.87
C LEU A 86 6.23 1.51 14.63
N ILE A 87 5.63 0.78 15.57
CA ILE A 87 5.31 -0.65 15.38
C ILE A 87 4.30 -0.83 14.25
N ILE A 88 3.21 -0.06 14.26
CA ILE A 88 2.14 -0.16 13.24
C ILE A 88 2.69 0.15 11.85
N TYR A 89 3.37 1.28 11.68
CA TYR A 89 3.91 1.67 10.39
C TYR A 89 5.12 0.84 9.96
N GLY A 90 5.90 0.30 10.91
CA GLY A 90 6.96 -0.67 10.65
C GLY A 90 6.40 -1.99 10.09
N PHE A 91 5.30 -2.47 10.69
CA PHE A 91 4.58 -3.63 10.18
C PHE A 91 4.02 -3.39 8.77
N CYS A 92 3.36 -2.25 8.53
CA CYS A 92 2.89 -1.88 7.19
C CYS A 92 4.05 -1.78 6.19
N SER A 93 5.19 -1.24 6.59
CA SER A 93 6.39 -1.15 5.74
C SER A 93 6.89 -2.53 5.32
N LEU A 94 7.01 -3.48 6.26
CA LEU A 94 7.38 -4.86 5.97
C LEU A 94 6.41 -5.52 4.99
N MET A 95 5.10 -5.38 5.23
CA MET A 95 4.07 -5.94 4.35
C MET A 95 4.13 -5.33 2.95
N THR A 96 4.35 -4.02 2.85
CA THR A 96 4.45 -3.34 1.56
C THR A 96 5.69 -3.79 0.78
N ILE A 97 6.82 -4.02 1.46
CA ILE A 97 8.04 -4.56 0.84
C ILE A 97 7.79 -5.96 0.29
N ILE A 98 7.14 -6.83 1.06
CA ILE A 98 6.77 -8.19 0.61
C ILE A 98 5.87 -8.10 -0.62
N ALA A 99 4.83 -7.26 -0.58
CA ALA A 99 3.92 -7.05 -1.71
C ALA A 99 4.66 -6.54 -2.96
N ALA A 100 5.51 -5.52 -2.82
CA ALA A 100 6.26 -4.93 -3.93
C ALA A 100 7.25 -5.92 -4.56
N ALA A 101 7.95 -6.71 -3.75
CA ALA A 101 8.89 -7.72 -4.22
C ALA A 101 8.16 -8.85 -4.98
N LEU A 102 7.06 -9.35 -4.43
CA LEU A 102 6.26 -10.40 -5.08
C LEU A 102 5.59 -9.90 -6.36
N GLU A 103 5.11 -8.66 -6.39
CA GLU A 103 4.51 -8.10 -7.61
C GLU A 103 5.57 -7.90 -8.69
N THR A 104 6.77 -7.45 -8.32
CA THR A 104 7.92 -7.35 -9.23
C THR A 104 8.30 -8.74 -9.79
N TRP A 105 8.24 -9.79 -8.97
CA TRP A 105 8.43 -11.17 -9.44
C TRP A 105 7.34 -11.59 -10.42
N ASN A 106 6.07 -11.29 -10.14
CA ASN A 106 4.94 -11.58 -11.02
C ASN A 106 5.07 -10.87 -12.38
N CYS A 107 5.62 -9.64 -12.41
CA CYS A 107 5.98 -8.96 -13.65
C CYS A 107 6.93 -9.83 -14.49
N LYS A 108 8.04 -10.28 -13.89
CA LYS A 108 9.02 -11.11 -14.58
C LYS A 108 8.42 -12.42 -15.08
N LEU A 109 7.59 -13.07 -14.26
CA LEU A 109 6.93 -14.32 -14.63
C LEU A 109 5.96 -14.13 -15.80
N ALA A 110 5.16 -13.06 -15.79
CA ALA A 110 4.23 -12.75 -16.85
C ALA A 110 4.93 -12.32 -18.15
N ALA A 111 6.04 -11.59 -18.05
CA ALA A 111 6.87 -11.25 -19.20
C ALA A 111 7.45 -12.50 -19.87
N ASN A 112 8.01 -13.41 -19.07
CA ASN A 112 8.57 -14.68 -19.57
C ASN A 112 7.51 -15.61 -20.19
N ALA A 113 6.26 -15.52 -19.73
CA ALA A 113 5.14 -16.29 -20.26
C ALA A 113 4.39 -15.56 -21.39
N GLU A 114 4.89 -14.41 -21.86
CA GLU A 114 4.26 -13.56 -22.88
C GLU A 114 2.78 -13.22 -22.56
N ASN A 115 2.43 -13.13 -21.28
CA ASN A 115 1.06 -12.89 -20.85
C ASN A 115 0.74 -11.40 -20.89
N ASN A 116 0.37 -10.92 -22.08
CA ASN A 116 0.05 -9.51 -22.35
C ASN A 116 -1.20 -9.00 -21.62
N ILE A 117 -2.03 -9.88 -21.05
CA ILE A 117 -3.21 -9.49 -20.27
C ILE A 117 -2.80 -9.13 -18.84
N LEU A 118 -1.95 -9.96 -18.20
CA LEU A 118 -1.57 -9.78 -16.80
C LEU A 118 -0.31 -8.92 -16.62
N HIS A 119 0.63 -8.96 -17.56
CA HIS A 119 1.93 -8.29 -17.43
C HIS A 119 1.82 -6.78 -17.16
N PRO A 120 1.06 -5.98 -17.96
CA PRO A 120 0.94 -4.54 -17.71
C PRO A 120 0.38 -4.23 -16.32
N ARG A 121 -0.52 -5.08 -15.84
CA ARG A 121 -1.17 -4.93 -14.55
C ARG A 121 -0.19 -5.14 -13.40
N PHE A 122 0.59 -6.22 -13.47
CA PHE A 122 1.64 -6.47 -12.49
C PHE A 122 2.63 -5.32 -12.47
N VAL A 123 3.00 -4.76 -13.63
CA VAL A 123 3.90 -3.61 -13.70
C VAL A 123 3.31 -2.39 -12.99
N ILE A 124 2.04 -2.05 -13.25
CA ILE A 124 1.40 -0.89 -12.62
C ILE A 124 1.30 -1.09 -11.09
N THR A 125 0.84 -2.26 -10.63
CA THR A 125 0.77 -2.57 -9.21
C THR A 125 2.16 -2.56 -8.56
N ALA A 126 3.20 -3.07 -9.25
CA ALA A 126 4.57 -3.04 -8.75
C ALA A 126 5.07 -1.61 -8.56
N VAL A 127 4.82 -0.72 -9.52
CA VAL A 127 5.16 0.71 -9.40
C VAL A 127 4.43 1.34 -8.21
N LEU A 128 3.12 1.11 -8.08
CA LEU A 128 2.32 1.67 -6.98
C LEU A 128 2.76 1.14 -5.61
N THR A 129 3.10 -0.14 -5.52
CA THR A 129 3.58 -0.74 -4.27
C THR A 129 4.97 -0.24 -3.89
N TRP A 130 5.88 -0.02 -4.85
CA TRP A 130 7.15 0.64 -4.57
C TRP A 130 7.00 2.10 -4.12
N LEU A 131 6.07 2.86 -4.71
CA LEU A 131 5.70 4.19 -4.21
C LEU A 131 5.12 4.12 -2.79
N LEU A 132 4.33 3.07 -2.51
CA LEU A 132 3.81 2.81 -1.18
C LEU A 132 4.94 2.48 -0.18
N VAL A 133 5.97 1.72 -0.57
CA VAL A 133 7.17 1.49 0.26
C VAL A 133 7.82 2.82 0.61
N LEU A 134 8.11 3.65 -0.39
CA LEU A 134 8.75 4.95 -0.19
C LEU A 134 7.94 5.85 0.76
N SER A 135 6.61 5.89 0.58
CA SER A 135 5.74 6.68 1.47
C SER A 135 5.74 6.18 2.92
N HIS A 136 5.82 4.86 3.16
CA HIS A 136 5.96 4.31 4.51
C HIS A 136 7.31 4.65 5.16
N VAL A 137 8.40 4.65 4.39
CA VAL A 137 9.70 5.12 4.88
C VAL A 137 9.62 6.58 5.30
N ILE A 138 9.02 7.45 4.47
CA ILE A 138 8.81 8.85 4.79
C ILE A 138 7.94 8.99 6.05
N MET A 139 6.87 8.20 6.19
CA MET A 139 6.01 8.22 7.37
C MET A 139 6.78 7.87 8.66
N ILE A 140 7.61 6.83 8.62
CA ILE A 140 8.47 6.44 9.75
C ILE A 140 9.41 7.59 10.12
N LEU A 141 10.03 8.24 9.13
CA LEU A 141 10.89 9.40 9.37
C LEU A 141 10.11 10.57 10.01
N ILE A 142 8.90 10.86 9.54
CA ILE A 142 8.02 11.88 10.14
C ILE A 142 7.72 11.55 11.60
N ILE A 143 7.37 10.30 11.91
CA ILE A 143 7.08 9.86 13.29
C ILE A 143 8.33 9.98 14.18
N LEU A 144 9.52 9.69 13.64
CA LEU A 144 10.78 9.84 14.37
C LEU A 144 11.13 11.31 14.65
N LEU A 145 10.75 12.24 13.78
CA LEU A 145 11.02 13.67 13.91
C LEU A 145 10.03 14.44 14.80
N ILE A 146 8.84 13.89 15.06
CA ILE A 146 7.86 14.42 16.04
C ILE A 146 8.27 14.04 17.47
#